data_AF-A0A811REJ9-F1
#
_entry.id   AF-A0A811REJ9-F1
#
_cell.length_a   1.000
_cell.length_b   1.000
_cell.length_c   1.000
_cell.angle_alpha   90.00
_cell.angle_beta   90.00
_cell.angle_gamma   90.00
#
_symmetry.space_group_name_H-M   'P 1'
#
loop_
_entity.id
_entity.type
_entity.pdbx_description
1 polymer ?
#
loop_
_entity_poly.entity_id
_entity_poly.type
_entity_poly.pdbx_seq_one_letter_code
_entity_poly.pdbx_strand_id
1 'polypeptide(L)'
;MDPNVQRVLDELSGLNRRFDEQAEQAAGLNRQFDDLERNLSARNVVVGTRITDLSRRICDLEAAPADPQVQAVEGRLATLEASFTDFDARIVDLECLRTASIKDERDAPWRGSGVVTTWSPTRPMKTLPVAVADKRLSRKTIKELHVVIKLLLMPDLND
;
A
#
# COMPACT_ATOMS: atom_id res chain seq x y z
N MET A 1 -24.52 87.42 -18.23
CA MET A 1 -24.99 86.02 -18.09
C MET A 1 -25.98 85.98 -16.93
N ASP A 2 -27.10 85.28 -17.10
CA ASP A 2 -28.12 85.16 -16.06
C ASP A 2 -27.58 84.32 -14.88
N PRO A 3 -27.77 84.73 -13.62
CA PRO A 3 -27.26 83.99 -12.46
C PRO A 3 -27.78 82.54 -12.39
N ASN A 4 -29.01 82.30 -12.85
CA ASN A 4 -29.59 80.97 -12.93
C ASN A 4 -28.86 80.07 -13.94
N VAL A 5 -28.40 80.62 -15.06
CA VAL A 5 -27.65 79.88 -16.08
C VAL A 5 -26.29 79.45 -15.54
N GLN A 6 -25.62 80.32 -14.78
CA GLN A 6 -24.34 80.01 -14.15
C GLN A 6 -24.46 78.84 -13.16
N ARG A 7 -25.50 78.85 -12.31
CA ARG A 7 -25.73 77.79 -11.33
C ARG A 7 -25.95 76.42 -11.97
N VAL A 8 -26.70 76.37 -13.07
CA VAL A 8 -26.94 75.12 -13.82
C VAL A 8 -25.66 74.59 -14.46
N LEU A 9 -24.80 75.47 -14.98
CA LEU A 9 -23.49 75.08 -15.54
C LEU A 9 -22.55 74.51 -14.46
N ASP A 10 -22.55 75.08 -13.26
CA ASP A 10 -21.76 74.59 -12.13
C ASP A 10 -22.26 73.21 -11.66
N GLU A 11 -23.59 73.02 -11.58
CA GLU A 11 -24.21 71.73 -11.25
C GLU A 11 -23.90 70.66 -12.30
N LEU A 12 -23.96 71.00 -13.59
CA LEU A 12 -23.60 70.10 -14.70
C LEU A 12 -22.12 69.72 -14.64
N SER A 13 -21.24 70.67 -14.34
CA SER A 13 -19.81 70.41 -14.19
C SER A 13 -19.53 69.46 -13.03
N GLY A 14 -20.22 69.65 -11.90
CA GLY A 14 -20.14 68.74 -10.75
C GLY A 14 -20.72 67.35 -11.04
N LEU A 15 -21.78 67.25 -11.85
CA LEU A 15 -22.30 65.97 -12.32
C LEU A 15 -21.32 65.27 -13.26
N ASN A 16 -20.72 66.00 -14.20
CA ASN A 16 -19.74 65.45 -15.14
C ASN A 16 -18.54 64.85 -14.42
N ARG A 17 -18.00 65.57 -13.43
CA ARG A 17 -16.90 65.09 -12.60
C ARG A 17 -17.24 63.78 -11.87
N ARG A 18 -18.46 63.65 -11.33
CA ARG A 18 -18.90 62.41 -10.67
C ARG A 18 -19.03 61.26 -11.65
N PHE A 19 -19.50 61.53 -12.88
CA PHE A 19 -19.53 60.51 -13.93
C PHE A 19 -18.13 60.04 -14.32
N ASP A 20 -17.17 60.97 -14.45
CA ASP A 20 -15.78 60.63 -14.75
C ASP A 20 -15.15 59.78 -13.62
N GLU A 21 -15.38 60.16 -12.36
CA GLU A 21 -14.93 59.39 -11.18
C GLU A 21 -15.54 57.98 -11.14
N GLN A 22 -16.84 57.85 -11.45
CA GLN A 22 -17.51 56.54 -11.54
C GLN A 22 -16.99 55.70 -12.71
N ALA A 23 -16.71 56.30 -13.86
CA ALA A 23 -16.15 55.61 -15.03
C ALA A 23 -14.76 55.04 -14.72
N GLU A 24 -13.91 55.82 -14.05
CA GLU A 24 -12.59 55.35 -13.61
C GLU A 24 -12.69 54.22 -12.58
N GLN A 25 -13.62 54.33 -11.62
CA GLN A 25 -13.85 53.26 -10.65
C GLN A 25 -14.32 51.97 -11.32
N ALA A 26 -15.24 52.06 -12.28
CA ALA A 26 -15.71 50.92 -13.05
C ALA A 26 -14.59 50.29 -13.89
N ALA A 27 -13.75 51.11 -14.53
CA ALA A 27 -12.57 50.63 -15.27
C ALA A 27 -11.57 49.93 -14.34
N GLY A 28 -11.36 50.45 -13.13
CA GLY A 28 -10.54 49.81 -12.10
C GLY A 28 -11.05 48.43 -11.69
N LEU A 29 -12.35 48.31 -11.41
CA LEU A 29 -12.99 47.03 -11.09
C LEU A 29 -12.87 46.04 -12.26
N ASN A 30 -13.08 46.50 -13.51
CA ASN A 30 -12.98 45.62 -14.67
C ASN A 30 -11.58 45.03 -14.82
N ARG A 31 -10.53 45.84 -14.61
CA ARG A 31 -9.14 45.34 -14.61
C ARG A 31 -8.91 44.29 -13.52
N GLN A 32 -9.44 44.51 -12.32
CA GLN A 32 -9.34 43.53 -11.22
C GLN A 32 -10.06 42.22 -11.55
N PHE A 33 -11.22 42.29 -12.18
CA PHE A 33 -11.94 41.10 -12.65
C PHE A 33 -11.15 40.35 -13.72
N ASP A 34 -10.59 41.06 -14.71
CA ASP A 34 -9.77 40.44 -15.76
C ASP A 34 -8.55 39.72 -15.16
N ASP A 35 -7.89 40.33 -14.16
CA ASP A 35 -6.75 39.72 -13.49
C ASP A 35 -7.13 38.50 -12.64
N LEU A 36 -8.28 38.55 -11.98
CA LEU A 36 -8.81 37.40 -11.25
C LEU A 36 -9.17 36.25 -12.20
N GLU A 37 -9.78 36.54 -13.34
CA GLU A 37 -10.12 35.57 -14.37
C GLU A 37 -8.85 34.90 -14.92
N ARG A 38 -7.82 35.67 -15.26
CA ARG A 38 -6.52 35.14 -15.71
C ARG A 38 -5.89 34.23 -14.66
N ASN A 39 -5.89 34.65 -13.39
CA ASN A 39 -5.32 33.86 -12.30
C ASN A 39 -6.09 32.55 -12.07
N LEU A 40 -7.43 32.60 -12.09
CA LEU A 40 -8.26 31.40 -11.96
C LEU A 40 -8.05 30.45 -13.14
N SER A 41 -7.99 30.98 -14.36
CA SER A 41 -7.73 30.19 -15.56
C SER A 41 -6.37 29.50 -15.50
N ALA A 42 -5.31 30.23 -15.14
CA ALA A 42 -3.96 29.67 -14.99
C ALA A 42 -3.94 28.56 -13.92
N ARG A 43 -4.57 28.79 -12.76
CA ARG A 43 -4.67 27.79 -11.70
C ARG A 43 -5.47 26.56 -12.14
N ASN A 44 -6.54 26.75 -12.91
CA ASN A 44 -7.36 25.65 -13.43
C ASN A 44 -6.53 24.76 -14.38
N VAL A 45 -5.70 25.36 -15.24
CA VAL A 45 -4.78 24.62 -16.10
C VAL A 45 -3.81 23.77 -15.28
N VAL A 46 -3.18 24.34 -14.25
CA VAL A 46 -2.24 23.61 -13.37
C VAL A 46 -2.93 22.46 -12.62
N VAL A 47 -4.16 22.67 -12.14
CA VAL A 47 -4.93 21.59 -11.50
C VAL A 47 -5.26 20.51 -12.52
N GLY A 48 -5.69 20.89 -13.72
CA GLY A 48 -6.00 19.96 -14.81
C GLY A 48 -4.81 19.08 -15.17
N THR A 49 -3.61 19.66 -15.36
CA THR A 49 -2.40 18.88 -15.68
C THR A 49 -2.03 17.92 -14.56
N ARG A 50 -2.15 18.35 -13.29
CA ARG A 50 -1.87 17.49 -12.14
C ARG A 50 -2.87 16.34 -12.00
N ILE A 51 -4.15 16.58 -12.31
CA ILE A 51 -5.17 15.51 -12.35
C ILE A 51 -4.78 14.49 -13.42
N THR A 52 -4.45 14.93 -14.63
CA THR A 52 -4.07 14.03 -15.72
C THR A 52 -2.82 13.20 -15.39
N ASP A 53 -1.80 13.83 -14.77
CA ASP A 53 -0.60 13.11 -14.31
C ASP A 53 -0.92 12.05 -13.26
N LEU A 54 -1.73 12.39 -12.25
CA LEU A 54 -2.15 11.44 -11.23
C LEU A 54 -2.97 10.29 -11.82
N SER A 55 -3.89 10.57 -12.75
CA SER A 55 -4.64 9.53 -13.45
C SER A 55 -3.73 8.58 -14.21
N ARG A 56 -2.71 9.10 -14.89
CA ARG A 56 -1.72 8.29 -15.59
C ARG A 56 -0.94 7.40 -14.61
N ARG A 57 -0.48 7.97 -13.49
CA ARG A 57 0.23 7.21 -12.45
C ARG A 57 -0.62 6.10 -11.83
N ILE A 58 -1.92 6.35 -11.64
CA ILE A 58 -2.87 5.33 -11.18
C ILE A 58 -2.96 4.20 -12.20
N CYS A 59 -3.14 4.51 -13.49
CA CYS A 59 -3.15 3.48 -14.54
C CYS A 59 -1.84 2.69 -14.60
N ASP A 60 -0.68 3.36 -14.47
CA ASP A 60 0.63 2.69 -14.44
C ASP A 60 0.75 1.73 -13.23
N LEU A 61 0.18 2.07 -12.07
CA LEU A 61 0.15 1.22 -10.88
C LEU A 61 -0.84 0.06 -11.00
N GLU A 62 -2.02 0.29 -11.60
CA GLU A 62 -3.02 -0.76 -11.82
C GLU A 62 -2.58 -1.77 -12.89
N ALA A 63 -1.81 -1.32 -13.88
CA ALA A 63 -1.22 -2.17 -14.91
C ALA A 63 0.05 -2.90 -14.44
N ALA A 64 0.62 -2.52 -13.29
CA ALA A 64 1.81 -3.16 -12.77
C ALA A 64 1.49 -4.65 -12.49
N PRO A 65 2.22 -5.59 -13.11
CA PRO A 65 1.99 -7.00 -12.87
C PRO A 65 2.23 -7.32 -11.39
N ALA A 66 1.43 -8.23 -10.84
CA ALA A 66 1.64 -8.75 -9.49
C ALA A 66 3.09 -9.24 -9.35
N ASP A 67 3.71 -8.94 -8.20
CA ASP A 67 5.12 -9.21 -7.97
C ASP A 67 5.42 -10.70 -8.23
N PRO A 68 6.29 -11.03 -9.21
CA PRO A 68 6.58 -12.41 -9.58
C PRO A 68 7.18 -13.21 -8.41
N GLN A 69 7.84 -12.55 -7.44
CA GLN A 69 8.31 -13.21 -6.23
C GLN A 69 7.15 -13.63 -5.32
N VAL A 70 6.11 -12.80 -5.20
CA VAL A 70 4.91 -13.13 -4.42
C VAL A 70 4.20 -14.34 -5.05
N GLN A 71 3.99 -14.32 -6.37
CA GLN A 71 3.39 -15.45 -7.09
C GLN A 71 4.22 -16.74 -6.94
N ALA A 72 5.55 -16.64 -7.00
CA ALA A 72 6.43 -17.79 -6.79
C ALA A 72 6.33 -18.34 -5.36
N VAL A 73 6.21 -17.48 -4.35
CA VAL A 73 6.02 -17.88 -2.96
C VAL A 73 4.64 -18.53 -2.77
N GLU A 74 3.58 -17.96 -3.34
CA GLU A 74 2.23 -18.54 -3.33
C GLU A 74 2.21 -19.93 -3.95
N GLY A 75 2.85 -20.13 -5.11
CA GLY A 75 2.95 -21.44 -5.74
C GLY A 75 3.73 -22.47 -4.90
N ARG A 76 4.81 -22.04 -4.25
CA ARG A 76 5.57 -22.90 -3.31
C ARG A 76 4.76 -23.24 -2.08
N LEU A 77 3.96 -22.31 -1.55
CA LEU A 77 3.09 -22.54 -0.42
C LEU A 77 2.01 -23.56 -0.77
N ALA A 78 1.33 -23.39 -1.91
CA ALA A 78 0.31 -24.34 -2.38
C ALA A 78 0.89 -25.75 -2.58
N THR A 79 2.11 -25.86 -3.11
CA THR A 79 2.81 -27.15 -3.25
C THR A 79 3.11 -27.78 -1.88
N LEU A 80 3.55 -26.96 -0.93
CA LEU A 80 3.87 -27.42 0.42
C LEU A 80 2.60 -27.87 1.16
N GLU A 81 1.51 -27.11 1.05
CA GLU A 81 0.19 -27.49 1.59
C GLU A 81 -0.28 -28.84 1.04
N ALA A 82 -0.16 -29.06 -0.27
CA ALA A 82 -0.49 -30.35 -0.89
C ALA A 82 0.39 -31.51 -0.38
N SER A 83 1.67 -31.23 -0.09
CA SER A 83 2.54 -32.27 0.50
C SER A 83 2.15 -32.62 1.93
N PHE A 84 1.70 -31.63 2.73
CA PHE A 84 1.25 -31.88 4.10
C PHE A 84 -0.04 -32.69 4.11
N THR A 85 -0.98 -32.42 3.21
CA THR A 85 -2.21 -33.22 3.11
C THR A 85 -1.93 -34.66 2.68
N ASP A 86 -0.96 -34.88 1.78
CA ASP A 86 -0.50 -36.23 1.42
C ASP A 86 0.15 -36.96 2.61
N PHE A 87 1.01 -36.26 3.36
CA PHE A 87 1.61 -36.83 4.57
C PHE A 87 0.57 -37.18 5.63
N ASP A 88 -0.43 -36.32 5.85
CA ASP A 88 -1.52 -36.57 6.78
C ASP A 88 -2.33 -37.81 6.36
N ALA A 89 -2.68 -37.93 5.08
CA ALA A 89 -3.35 -39.12 4.54
C ALA A 89 -2.52 -40.39 4.78
N ARG A 90 -1.21 -40.32 4.53
CA ARG A 90 -0.31 -41.46 4.72
C ARG A 90 -0.13 -41.84 6.18
N ILE A 91 -0.17 -40.88 7.10
CA ILE A 91 -0.18 -41.13 8.55
C ILE A 91 -1.44 -41.91 8.92
N VAL A 92 -2.61 -41.46 8.45
CA VAL A 92 -3.90 -42.16 8.69
C VAL A 92 -3.84 -43.59 8.18
N ASP A 93 -3.34 -43.81 6.96
CA ASP A 93 -3.20 -45.15 6.39
C ASP A 93 -2.31 -46.07 7.25
N LEU A 94 -1.17 -45.56 7.71
CA LEU A 94 -0.26 -46.31 8.57
C LEU A 94 -0.87 -46.61 9.94
N GLU A 95 -1.66 -45.70 10.51
CA GLU A 95 -2.40 -45.93 11.76
C GLU A 95 -3.49 -46.99 11.59
N CYS A 96 -4.21 -46.98 10.47
CA CYS A 96 -5.16 -48.03 10.10
C CYS A 96 -4.48 -49.39 9.96
N LEU A 97 -3.33 -49.47 9.27
CA LEU A 97 -2.57 -50.72 9.15
C LEU A 97 -2.07 -51.24 10.50
N ARG A 98 -1.54 -50.35 11.36
CA ARG A 98 -1.08 -50.72 12.70
C ARG A 98 -2.22 -51.26 13.55
N THR A 99 -3.37 -50.59 13.55
CA THR A 99 -4.53 -51.04 14.34
C THR A 99 -5.11 -52.35 13.80
N ALA A 100 -5.14 -52.55 12.48
CA ALA A 100 -5.52 -53.81 11.86
C ALA A 100 -4.56 -54.95 12.23
N SER A 101 -3.25 -54.73 12.16
CA SER A 101 -2.23 -55.73 12.55
C SER A 101 -2.35 -56.14 14.01
N ILE A 102 -2.58 -55.18 14.93
CA ILE A 102 -2.78 -55.48 16.36
C ILE A 102 -4.10 -56.26 16.58
N LYS A 103 -5.11 -56.02 15.74
CA LYS A 103 -6.37 -56.77 15.81
C LYS A 103 -6.18 -58.21 15.33
N ASP A 104 -5.47 -58.41 14.23
CA ASP A 104 -5.13 -59.75 13.71
C ASP A 104 -4.29 -60.57 14.71
N GLU A 105 -3.32 -59.94 15.39
CA GLU A 105 -2.57 -60.58 16.49
C GLU A 105 -3.44 -60.96 17.69
N ARG A 106 -4.47 -60.17 18.02
CA ARG A 106 -5.39 -60.46 19.12
C ARG A 106 -6.41 -61.54 18.78
N ASP A 107 -6.82 -61.63 17.52
CA ASP A 107 -7.79 -62.60 17.03
C ASP A 107 -7.12 -63.94 16.62
N ALA A 108 -5.78 -64.01 16.63
CA ALA A 108 -5.03 -65.23 16.35
C ALA A 108 -5.23 -66.29 17.46
N PRO A 109 -5.63 -67.53 17.12
CA PRO A 109 -5.77 -68.60 18.10
C PRO A 109 -4.38 -69.00 18.61
N TRP A 110 -4.10 -68.71 19.88
CA TRP A 110 -2.86 -69.06 20.58
C TRP A 110 -2.45 -70.52 20.34
N ARG A 111 -1.61 -70.78 19.34
CA ARG A 111 -0.75 -71.97 19.31
C ARG A 111 0.55 -71.60 20.00
N GLY A 112 0.71 -72.10 21.22
CA GLY A 112 1.85 -71.81 22.06
C GLY A 112 3.20 -72.21 21.46
N SER A 113 4.19 -71.35 21.67
CA SER A 113 5.64 -71.59 21.89
C SER A 113 6.28 -70.21 21.73
N GLY A 114 6.85 -69.55 22.73
CA GLY A 114 8.02 -69.95 23.48
C GLY A 114 9.06 -68.82 23.36
N VAL A 115 9.70 -68.48 24.47
CA VAL A 115 10.84 -67.55 24.63
C VAL A 115 10.51 -66.05 24.69
N VAL A 116 10.42 -65.56 25.93
CA VAL A 116 10.68 -64.16 26.30
C VAL A 116 12.18 -63.90 26.08
N THR A 117 12.53 -63.20 25.00
CA THR A 117 13.85 -62.56 24.90
C THR A 117 13.72 -61.10 25.28
N THR A 118 14.34 -60.75 26.41
CA THR A 118 14.60 -59.36 26.82
C THR A 118 15.50 -58.69 25.79
N TRP A 119 14.95 -57.79 24.98
CA TRP A 119 15.70 -56.87 24.13
C TRP A 119 15.44 -55.45 24.61
N SER A 120 16.48 -54.82 25.15
CA SER A 120 16.50 -53.39 25.45
C SER A 120 17.19 -52.65 24.31
N PRO A 121 16.52 -51.75 23.57
CA PRO A 121 17.21 -50.85 22.65
C PRO A 121 17.62 -49.59 23.41
N THR A 122 18.90 -49.52 23.78
CA THR A 122 19.56 -48.26 24.15
C THR A 122 19.58 -47.35 22.92
N ARG A 123 18.75 -46.31 22.89
CA ARG A 123 18.89 -45.21 21.89
C ARG A 123 19.65 -44.05 22.54
N PRO A 124 20.83 -43.66 22.06
CA PRO A 124 21.33 -42.32 22.30
C PRO A 124 20.57 -41.36 21.38
N MET A 125 19.65 -40.56 21.94
CA MET A 125 19.11 -39.39 21.23
C MET A 125 20.23 -38.35 21.10
N LYS A 126 20.83 -38.25 19.92
CA LYS A 126 21.56 -37.05 19.53
C LYS A 126 20.54 -36.00 19.14
N THR A 127 20.17 -35.14 20.10
CA THR A 127 19.48 -33.89 19.81
C THR A 127 20.49 -32.97 19.11
N LEU A 128 20.28 -32.73 17.81
CA LEU A 128 20.92 -31.59 17.16
C LEU A 128 20.20 -30.32 17.63
N PRO A 129 20.91 -29.30 18.13
CA PRO A 129 20.26 -28.04 18.47
C PRO A 129 19.80 -27.36 17.18
N VAL A 130 18.48 -27.18 17.03
CA VAL A 130 17.92 -26.25 16.05
C VAL A 130 18.31 -24.86 16.53
N ALA A 131 19.35 -24.30 15.92
CA ALA A 131 19.70 -22.90 16.10
C ALA A 131 18.59 -22.05 15.46
N VAL A 132 17.62 -21.62 16.26
CA VAL A 132 16.72 -20.53 15.89
C VAL A 132 17.59 -19.27 15.83
N ALA A 133 17.98 -18.90 14.62
CA ALA A 133 18.68 -17.65 14.37
C ALA A 133 17.72 -16.48 14.59
N ASP A 134 17.64 -16.00 15.83
CA ASP A 134 16.94 -14.76 16.17
C ASP A 134 17.73 -13.58 15.57
N LYS A 135 17.46 -13.26 14.31
CA LYS A 135 18.06 -12.13 13.60
C LYS A 135 17.38 -10.83 14.07
N ARG A 136 17.67 -10.43 15.31
CA ARG A 136 17.34 -9.09 15.78
C ARG A 136 18.15 -8.08 14.99
N LEU A 137 17.49 -7.40 14.06
CA LEU A 137 18.07 -6.28 13.32
C LEU A 137 18.58 -5.25 14.34
N SER A 138 19.88 -4.92 14.23
CA SER A 138 20.49 -3.89 15.07
C SER A 138 19.77 -2.56 14.86
N ARG A 139 19.63 -1.76 15.92
CA ARG A 139 19.05 -0.40 15.82
C ARG A 139 19.76 0.46 14.76
N LYS A 140 21.04 0.16 14.48
CA LYS A 140 21.80 0.81 13.42
C LYS A 140 21.23 0.48 12.03
N THR A 141 20.98 -0.79 11.76
CA THR A 141 20.38 -1.28 10.50
C THR A 141 18.96 -0.74 10.30
N ILE A 142 18.18 -0.62 11.38
CA ILE A 142 16.84 -0.03 11.34
C ILE A 142 16.91 1.47 10.98
N LYS A 143 17.88 2.21 11.52
CA LYS A 143 18.07 3.63 11.17
C LYS A 143 18.54 3.83 9.73
N GLU A 144 19.44 2.97 9.25
CA GLU A 144 19.90 3.01 7.86
C GLU A 144 18.75 2.72 6.88
N LEU A 145 17.92 1.72 7.17
CA LEU A 145 16.70 1.46 6.38
C LEU A 145 15.73 2.65 6.42
N HIS A 146 15.57 3.30 7.57
CA HIS A 146 14.71 4.47 7.68
C HIS A 146 15.21 5.65 6.82
N VAL A 147 16.51 5.87 6.75
CA VAL A 147 17.11 6.91 5.89
C VAL A 147 16.91 6.56 4.41
N VAL A 148 17.14 5.31 4.01
CA VAL A 148 16.96 4.86 2.62
C VAL A 148 15.50 5.00 2.19
N ILE A 149 14.56 4.60 3.05
CA ILE A 149 13.13 4.74 2.79
C ILE A 149 12.73 6.21 2.68
N LYS A 150 13.29 7.09 3.51
CA LYS A 150 13.02 8.53 3.47
C LYS A 150 13.54 9.19 2.17
N LEU A 151 14.70 8.78 1.69
CA LEU A 151 15.26 9.24 0.42
C LEU A 151 14.45 8.74 -0.80
N LEU A 152 13.88 7.54 -0.72
CA LEU A 152 13.03 6.98 -1.78
C LEU A 152 11.63 7.62 -1.84
N LEU A 153 11.10 8.09 -0.72
CA LEU A 153 9.74 8.64 -0.62
C LEU A 153 9.66 10.17 -0.73
N MET A 154 10.80 10.89 -0.65
CA MET A 154 10.84 12.36 -0.71
C MET A 154 12.03 12.84 -1.57
N PRO A 155 11.99 12.69 -2.91
CA PRO A 155 13.06 13.17 -3.80
C PRO A 155 13.20 14.70 -3.84
N ASP A 156 12.16 15.45 -3.45
CA ASP A 156 12.10 16.93 -3.59
C ASP A 156 12.66 17.72 -2.39
N LEU A 157 13.48 17.10 -1.53
CA LEU A 157 14.12 17.77 -0.38
C LEU A 157 15.65 17.82 -0.48
N ASN A 158 16.20 17.58 -1.68
CA ASN A 158 17.64 17.58 -1.92
C ASN A 158 18.10 18.77 -2.79
N ASP A 159 17.45 19.92 -2.62
CA ASP A 159 17.93 21.26 -3.02
C ASP A 159 17.70 22.27 -1.88
#